data_AF-A0A2V1MVU6-F1
#
_entry.id   AF-A0A2V1MVU6-F1
#
_cell.length_a   1.000
_cell.length_b   1.000
_cell.length_c   1.000
_cell.angle_alpha   90.00
_cell.angle_beta   90.00
_cell.angle_gamma   90.00
#
_symmetry.space_group_name_H-M   'P 1'
#
loop_
_entity.id
_entity.type
_entity.pdbx_description
1 polymer ?
#
loop_
_entity_poly.entity_id
_entity_poly.type
_entity_poly.pdbx_seq_one_letter_code
_entity_poly.pdbx_strand_id
1 'polypeptide(L)'
;MKNSKFIDQFATFAGKLGNQIHLKTLRDAFVTVMPLYILAGLIVLLNNTVFKWIFQGDTLTRFQYWGITIANGTLSISGMIIAVMVGYFLAKNRDFENPLAASMLSLVSLIVMMPNTVSVVPDGAKDAVNISGVLSFNNTGTGAMFAGVIVAIIATELFIELSNVKALQMNLGENIPPAV
;
A
#
# COMPACT_ATOMS: atom_id res chain seq x y z
N MET A 1 19.97 -16.38 39.26
CA MET A 1 18.91 -17.07 38.47
C MET A 1 17.55 -16.32 38.46
N LYS A 2 17.51 -14.98 38.56
CA LYS A 2 16.24 -14.20 38.56
C LYS A 2 15.83 -13.61 37.18
N ASN A 3 16.74 -13.57 36.20
CA ASN A 3 16.48 -13.04 34.86
C ASN A 3 15.77 -14.02 33.91
N SER A 4 15.71 -15.33 34.20
CA SER A 4 15.06 -16.31 33.32
C SER A 4 13.56 -16.04 33.21
N LYS A 5 12.83 -15.91 34.33
CA LYS A 5 11.37 -15.73 34.30
C LYS A 5 10.91 -14.49 33.55
N PHE A 6 11.63 -13.37 33.66
CA PHE A 6 11.31 -12.16 32.91
C PHE A 6 11.58 -12.34 31.41
N ILE A 7 12.73 -12.93 31.05
CA ILE A 7 13.08 -13.22 29.65
C ILE A 7 12.08 -14.22 29.04
N ASP A 8 11.68 -15.25 29.78
CA ASP A 8 10.73 -16.27 29.34
C ASP A 8 9.33 -15.68 29.13
N GLN A 9 8.86 -14.82 30.05
CA GLN A 9 7.58 -14.11 29.92
C GLN A 9 7.62 -13.08 28.77
N PHE A 10 8.72 -12.34 28.63
CA PHE A 10 8.91 -11.41 27.53
C PHE A 10 8.95 -12.13 26.19
N ALA A 11 9.68 -13.25 26.09
CA ALA A 11 9.74 -14.07 24.89
C ALA A 11 8.35 -14.61 24.52
N THR A 12 7.57 -15.06 25.52
CA THR A 12 6.19 -15.51 25.31
C THR A 12 5.29 -14.37 24.82
N PHE A 13 5.41 -13.18 25.42
CA PHE A 13 4.66 -11.99 25.00
C PHE A 13 5.05 -11.56 23.57
N ALA A 14 6.34 -11.47 23.27
CA ALA A 14 6.87 -11.12 21.96
C ALA A 14 6.42 -12.13 20.90
N GLY A 15 6.41 -13.43 21.23
CA GLY A 15 5.89 -14.48 20.36
C GLY A 15 4.40 -14.30 20.07
N LYS A 16 3.58 -14.02 21.10
CA LYS A 16 2.14 -13.75 20.91
C LYS A 16 1.88 -12.50 20.09
N LEU A 17 2.62 -11.42 20.34
CA LEU A 17 2.49 -10.16 19.60
C LEU A 17 2.93 -10.33 18.14
N GLY A 18 4.04 -11.00 17.89
CA GLY A 18 4.53 -11.28 16.54
C GLY A 18 3.64 -12.22 15.74
N ASN A 19 2.84 -13.06 16.42
CA ASN A 19 1.90 -13.99 15.80
C ASN A 19 0.48 -13.43 15.68
N GLN A 20 0.23 -12.17 16.09
CA GLN A 20 -1.05 -11.51 15.83
C GLN A 20 -1.27 -11.35 14.33
N ILE A 21 -2.47 -11.69 13.87
CA ILE A 21 -2.77 -11.79 12.44
C ILE A 21 -2.53 -10.47 11.69
N HIS A 22 -2.90 -9.33 12.30
CA HIS A 22 -2.71 -8.02 11.71
C HIS A 22 -1.23 -7.62 11.62
N LEU A 23 -0.46 -7.88 12.67
CA LEU A 23 0.98 -7.58 12.68
C LEU A 23 1.77 -8.50 11.75
N LYS A 24 1.38 -9.78 11.69
CA LYS A 24 1.88 -10.75 10.72
C LYS A 24 1.62 -10.29 9.29
N THR A 25 0.37 -9.91 8.98
CA THR A 25 -0.02 -9.35 7.69
C THR A 25 0.80 -8.13 7.32
N LEU A 26 0.96 -7.17 8.24
CA LEU A 26 1.74 -5.98 7.97
C LEU A 26 3.19 -6.32 7.66
N ARG A 27 3.82 -7.15 8.50
CA ARG A 27 5.18 -7.63 8.25
C ARG A 27 5.31 -8.24 6.85
N ASP A 28 4.41 -9.16 6.51
CA ASP A 28 4.47 -9.89 5.25
C ASP A 28 4.26 -8.95 4.04
N ALA A 29 3.32 -7.99 4.15
CA ALA A 29 3.08 -6.96 3.15
C ALA A 29 4.31 -6.06 2.94
N PHE A 30 4.90 -5.55 4.03
CA PHE A 30 6.08 -4.68 3.95
C PHE A 30 7.31 -5.41 3.41
N VAL A 31 7.55 -6.65 3.82
CA VAL A 31 8.67 -7.47 3.30
C VAL A 31 8.53 -7.69 1.79
N THR A 32 7.30 -7.86 1.30
CA THR A 32 7.05 -8.07 -0.13
C THR A 32 7.38 -6.84 -0.98
N VAL A 33 7.15 -5.62 -0.46
CA VAL A 33 7.42 -4.37 -1.19
C VAL A 33 8.82 -3.80 -0.95
N MET A 34 9.57 -4.31 0.02
CA MET A 34 10.93 -3.85 0.33
C MET A 34 11.86 -3.81 -0.90
N PRO A 35 11.94 -4.86 -1.76
CA PRO A 35 12.83 -4.82 -2.92
C PRO A 35 12.50 -3.66 -3.87
N LEU A 36 11.22 -3.37 -4.06
CA LEU A 36 10.75 -2.26 -4.89
C LEU A 36 11.21 -0.91 -4.32
N TYR A 37 11.07 -0.70 -3.01
CA TYR A 37 11.46 0.55 -2.36
C TYR A 37 12.97 0.74 -2.28
N ILE A 38 13.74 -0.34 -2.13
CA ILE A 38 15.20 -0.28 -2.20
C ILE A 38 15.63 0.20 -3.59
N LEU A 39 15.07 -0.38 -4.65
CA LEU A 39 15.36 0.05 -6.03
C LEU A 39 14.96 1.51 -6.29
N ALA A 40 13.79 1.92 -5.80
CA ALA A 40 13.36 3.31 -5.90
C ALA A 40 14.34 4.27 -5.20
N GLY A 41 14.77 3.93 -3.98
CA GLY A 41 15.75 4.70 -3.22
C GLY A 41 17.10 4.83 -3.93
N LEU A 42 17.59 3.75 -4.54
CA LEU A 42 18.81 3.78 -5.34
C LEU A 42 18.69 4.73 -6.53
N ILE A 43 17.56 4.69 -7.23
CA ILE A 43 17.32 5.56 -8.38
C ILE A 43 17.23 7.03 -7.96
N VAL A 44 16.55 7.31 -6.84
CA VAL A 44 16.49 8.66 -6.26
C VAL A 44 17.89 9.16 -5.91
N LEU A 45 18.74 8.32 -5.33
CA LEU A 45 20.13 8.66 -5.00
C LEU A 45 20.95 8.92 -6.27
N LEU A 46 20.86 8.07 -7.29
CA LEU A 46 21.53 8.29 -8.56
C LEU A 46 21.10 9.60 -9.20
N ASN A 47 19.80 9.89 -9.18
CA ASN A 47 19.21 11.09 -9.76
C ASN A 47 19.65 12.39 -9.08
N ASN A 48 19.68 12.39 -7.75
CA ASN A 48 19.92 13.59 -6.95
C ASN A 48 21.39 13.82 -6.63
N THR A 49 22.23 12.81 -6.80
CA THR A 49 23.65 12.86 -6.42
C THR A 49 24.55 12.50 -7.60
N VAL A 50 24.53 11.24 -8.07
CA VAL A 50 25.51 10.72 -9.04
C VAL A 50 25.38 11.40 -10.41
N PHE A 51 24.16 11.57 -10.92
CA PHE A 51 23.95 12.21 -12.22
C PHE A 51 24.36 13.68 -12.20
N LYS A 52 24.17 14.39 -11.09
CA LYS A 52 24.64 15.79 -10.94
C LYS A 52 26.16 15.90 -10.96
N TRP A 53 26.89 14.86 -10.54
CA TRP A 53 28.35 14.84 -10.62
C TRP A 53 28.87 14.55 -12.03
N ILE A 54 28.14 13.77 -12.82
CA ILE A 54 28.61 13.24 -14.12
C ILE A 54 28.09 14.09 -15.30
N PHE A 55 26.86 14.58 -15.22
CA PHE A 55 26.18 15.27 -16.33
C PHE A 55 25.86 16.72 -15.98
N GLN A 56 25.89 17.60 -16.99
CA GLN A 56 25.54 19.02 -16.88
C GLN A 56 24.60 19.42 -18.04
N GLY A 57 23.82 20.48 -17.83
CA GLY A 57 22.93 21.05 -18.85
C GLY A 57 21.77 20.11 -19.24
N ASP A 58 21.34 20.17 -20.50
CA ASP A 58 20.15 19.46 -20.99
C ASP A 58 20.24 17.93 -20.85
N THR A 59 21.47 17.38 -20.91
CA THR A 59 21.71 15.95 -20.70
C THR A 59 21.36 15.53 -19.27
N LEU A 60 21.69 16.36 -18.27
CA LEU A 60 21.32 16.11 -16.88
C LEU A 60 19.80 16.08 -16.72
N THR A 61 19.09 17.06 -17.28
CA THR A 61 17.62 17.13 -17.21
C THR A 61 16.95 15.88 -17.78
N ARG A 62 17.46 15.34 -18.91
CA ARG A 62 16.95 14.12 -19.52
C ARG A 62 17.13 12.89 -18.64
N PHE A 63 18.31 12.70 -18.04
CA PHE A 63 18.56 11.61 -17.10
C PHE A 63 17.76 11.80 -15.80
N GLN A 64 17.56 13.04 -15.38
CA GLN A 64 16.80 13.34 -14.18
C GLN A 64 15.31 13.03 -14.35
N TYR A 65 14.74 13.30 -15.52
CA TYR A 65 13.37 12.96 -15.83
C TYR A 65 13.06 11.46 -15.63
N TRP A 66 13.98 10.58 -16.06
CA TRP A 66 13.83 9.14 -15.86
C TRP A 66 13.76 8.76 -14.38
N GLY A 67 14.68 9.26 -13.56
CA GLY A 67 14.67 8.92 -12.13
C GLY A 67 13.47 9.51 -11.39
N ILE A 68 13.00 10.71 -11.77
CA ILE A 68 11.75 11.29 -11.24
C ILE A 68 10.56 10.41 -11.61
N THR A 69 10.48 9.97 -12.86
CA THR A 69 9.39 9.10 -13.35
C THR A 69 9.34 7.79 -12.57
N ILE A 70 10.48 7.16 -12.34
CA ILE A 70 10.56 5.91 -11.58
C ILE A 70 10.21 6.14 -10.11
N ALA A 71 10.71 7.23 -9.50
CA ALA A 71 10.35 7.59 -8.13
C ALA A 71 8.83 7.81 -7.99
N ASN A 72 8.21 8.48 -8.96
CA ASN A 72 6.77 8.69 -8.98
C ASN A 72 5.99 7.38 -9.18
N GLY A 73 6.47 6.49 -10.05
CA GLY A 73 5.86 5.17 -10.27
C GLY A 73 6.04 4.18 -9.12
N THR A 74 6.83 4.52 -8.08
CA THR A 74 7.12 3.61 -6.96
C THR A 74 6.75 4.22 -5.61
N LEU A 75 7.36 5.35 -5.25
CA LEU A 75 7.17 6.01 -3.95
C LEU A 75 5.87 6.82 -3.92
N SER A 76 5.54 7.52 -5.00
CA SER A 76 4.35 8.38 -5.06
C SER A 76 3.03 7.61 -5.18
N ILE A 77 3.09 6.29 -5.36
CA ILE A 77 1.93 5.38 -5.32
C ILE A 77 2.02 4.34 -4.19
N SER A 78 2.99 4.48 -3.28
CA SER A 78 3.26 3.48 -2.24
C SER A 78 2.07 3.20 -1.32
N GLY A 79 1.22 4.19 -1.03
CA GLY A 79 0.02 3.99 -0.21
C GLY A 79 -0.97 3.02 -0.86
N MET A 80 -1.12 3.08 -2.18
CA MET A 80 -1.96 2.14 -2.93
C MET A 80 -1.35 0.74 -2.95
N ILE A 81 -0.03 0.64 -3.20
CA ILE A 81 0.68 -0.65 -3.21
C ILE A 81 0.52 -1.35 -1.86
N ILE A 82 0.72 -0.62 -0.76
CA ILE A 82 0.57 -1.16 0.59
C ILE A 82 -0.86 -1.62 0.86
N ALA A 83 -1.88 -0.83 0.47
CA ALA A 83 -3.26 -1.22 0.68
C ALA A 83 -3.62 -2.54 -0.02
N VAL A 84 -3.15 -2.73 -1.26
CA VAL A 84 -3.33 -3.99 -2.01
C VAL A 84 -2.62 -5.14 -1.29
N MET A 85 -1.36 -4.96 -0.91
CA MET A 85 -0.57 -6.02 -0.28
C MET A 85 -1.14 -6.41 1.09
N VAL A 86 -1.56 -5.43 1.90
CA VAL A 86 -2.20 -5.68 3.20
C VAL A 86 -3.50 -6.45 3.02
N GLY A 87 -4.36 -6.06 2.08
CA GLY A 87 -5.60 -6.80 1.79
C GLY A 87 -5.33 -8.24 1.35
N TYR A 88 -4.35 -8.44 0.47
CA TYR A 88 -3.93 -9.76 0.01
C TYR A 88 -3.41 -10.65 1.14
N PHE A 89 -2.47 -10.15 1.95
CA PHE A 89 -1.89 -10.93 3.04
C PHE A 89 -2.86 -11.13 4.21
N LEU A 90 -3.79 -10.21 4.45
CA LEU A 90 -4.83 -10.39 5.47
C LEU A 90 -5.77 -11.53 5.07
N ALA A 91 -6.27 -11.50 3.84
CA ALA A 91 -7.11 -12.58 3.32
C ALA A 91 -6.39 -13.93 3.32
N LYS A 92 -5.11 -13.95 2.92
CA LYS A 92 -4.28 -15.15 2.98
C LYS A 92 -4.08 -15.66 4.41
N ASN A 93 -3.82 -14.76 5.37
CA ASN A 93 -3.64 -15.13 6.77
C ASN A 93 -4.94 -15.56 7.46
N ARG A 94 -6.09 -15.21 6.88
CA ARG A 94 -7.44 -15.63 7.29
C ARG A 94 -7.95 -16.86 6.53
N ASP A 95 -7.14 -17.47 5.67
CA ASP A 95 -7.50 -18.61 4.81
C ASP A 95 -8.74 -18.35 3.93
N PHE A 96 -8.93 -17.10 3.47
CA PHE A 96 -10.03 -16.73 2.60
C PHE A 96 -9.82 -17.26 1.17
N GLU A 97 -10.86 -17.80 0.55
CA GLU A 97 -10.80 -18.52 -0.73
C GLU A 97 -10.27 -17.64 -1.88
N ASN A 98 -10.59 -16.35 -1.88
CA ASN A 98 -10.17 -15.41 -2.93
C ASN A 98 -9.39 -14.19 -2.39
N PRO A 99 -8.09 -14.33 -2.11
CA PRO A 99 -7.26 -13.23 -1.64
C PRO A 99 -7.13 -12.07 -2.62
N LEU A 100 -7.33 -12.31 -3.92
CA LEU A 100 -7.30 -11.27 -4.95
C LEU A 100 -8.54 -10.37 -4.89
N ALA A 101 -9.72 -10.92 -4.58
CA ALA A 101 -10.92 -10.11 -4.37
C ALA A 101 -10.75 -9.15 -3.19
N ALA A 102 -10.17 -9.65 -2.08
CA ALA A 102 -9.89 -8.84 -0.90
C ALA A 102 -8.86 -7.72 -1.17
N SER A 103 -7.85 -7.98 -2.01
CA SER A 103 -6.83 -6.98 -2.37
C SER A 103 -7.35 -5.92 -3.34
N MET A 104 -8.26 -6.28 -4.24
CA MET A 104 -8.97 -5.32 -5.09
C MET A 104 -9.90 -4.43 -4.25
N LEU A 105 -10.63 -5.04 -3.31
CA LEU A 105 -11.51 -4.28 -2.42
C LEU A 105 -10.74 -3.28 -1.55
N SER A 106 -9.59 -3.67 -0.99
CA SER A 106 -8.78 -2.77 -0.16
C SER A 106 -8.28 -1.56 -0.94
N LEU A 107 -7.90 -1.75 -2.21
CA LEU A 107 -7.51 -0.67 -3.11
C LEU A 107 -8.67 0.30 -3.38
N VAL A 108 -9.84 -0.22 -3.75
CA VAL A 108 -11.03 0.60 -4.03
C VAL A 108 -11.46 1.35 -2.77
N SER A 109 -11.45 0.68 -1.62
CA SER A 109 -11.80 1.28 -0.33
C SER A 109 -10.88 2.44 0.03
N LEU A 110 -9.58 2.31 -0.26
CA LEU A 110 -8.64 3.41 -0.07
C LEU A 110 -8.99 4.60 -0.97
N ILE A 111 -9.26 4.38 -2.26
CA ILE A 111 -9.63 5.45 -3.21
C ILE A 111 -10.91 6.15 -2.79
N VAL A 112 -11.91 5.40 -2.30
CA VAL A 112 -13.18 5.96 -1.80
C VAL A 112 -12.98 6.85 -0.57
N MET A 113 -11.97 6.56 0.26
CA MET A 113 -11.61 7.39 1.42
C MET A 113 -10.79 8.62 1.07
N MET A 114 -10.30 8.75 -0.16
CA MET A 114 -9.54 9.93 -0.59
C MET A 114 -10.45 11.12 -0.89
N PRO A 115 -9.97 12.37 -0.68
CA PRO A 115 -10.77 13.55 -1.01
C PRO A 115 -10.97 13.65 -2.53
N ASN A 116 -12.21 13.90 -2.96
CA ASN A 116 -12.57 14.06 -4.37
C ASN A 116 -12.05 15.38 -4.98
N THR A 117 -11.87 16.39 -4.14
CA THR A 117 -11.36 17.72 -4.52
C THR A 117 -9.96 17.92 -3.94
N VAL A 118 -9.02 18.35 -4.79
CA VAL A 118 -7.66 18.68 -4.37
C VAL A 118 -7.37 20.13 -4.76
N SER A 119 -6.93 20.94 -3.81
CA SER A 119 -6.34 22.25 -4.09
C SER A 119 -4.95 22.04 -4.68
N VAL A 120 -4.76 22.39 -5.94
CA VAL A 120 -3.45 22.39 -6.59
C VAL A 120 -3.09 23.81 -7.00
N VAL A 121 -1.80 24.13 -6.92
CA VAL A 121 -1.26 25.38 -7.47
C VAL A 121 -0.66 25.02 -8.83
N PRO A 122 -1.23 25.50 -9.95
CA PRO A 122 -0.66 25.27 -11.27
C PRO A 122 0.76 25.83 -11.39
N ASP A 123 1.62 25.19 -12.19
CA ASP A 123 2.97 25.68 -12.45
C ASP A 123 2.93 27.11 -13.02
N GLY A 124 3.46 28.06 -12.25
CA GLY A 124 3.48 29.50 -12.59
C GLY A 124 2.35 30.34 -12.00
N ALA A 125 1.40 29.76 -11.28
CA ALA A 125 0.35 30.48 -10.56
C ALA A 125 0.66 30.61 -9.05
N LYS A 126 0.12 31.64 -8.38
CA LYS A 126 0.23 31.80 -6.92
C LYS A 126 -1.03 31.35 -6.17
N ASP A 127 -2.17 31.31 -6.87
CA ASP A 127 -3.45 30.98 -6.27
C ASP A 127 -3.78 29.50 -6.46
N ALA A 128 -4.29 28.88 -5.40
CA ALA A 128 -4.72 27.49 -5.42
C ALA A 128 -6.05 27.37 -6.17
N VAL A 129 -6.10 26.43 -7.12
CA VAL A 129 -7.32 26.08 -7.84
C VAL A 129 -7.79 24.72 -7.34
N ASN A 130 -9.07 24.62 -7.00
CA ASN A 130 -9.69 23.36 -6.62
C ASN A 130 -10.03 22.57 -7.88
N ILE A 131 -9.37 21.43 -8.06
CA ILE A 131 -9.67 20.50 -9.15
C ILE A 131 -10.40 19.29 -8.57
N SER A 132 -11.51 18.90 -9.20
CA SER A 132 -12.31 17.73 -8.82
C SER A 132 -11.97 16.55 -9.71
N GLY A 133 -12.10 15.32 -9.18
CA GLY A 133 -11.90 14.09 -9.96
C GLY A 133 -10.44 13.75 -10.25
N VAL A 134 -9.50 14.27 -9.46
CA VAL A 134 -8.06 14.02 -9.62
C VAL A 134 -7.49 13.33 -8.38
N LEU A 135 -6.75 12.25 -8.60
CA LEU A 135 -5.90 11.62 -7.60
C LEU A 135 -4.53 12.29 -7.62
N SER A 136 -4.21 13.01 -6.56
CA SER A 136 -2.88 13.60 -6.38
C SER A 136 -1.91 12.60 -5.76
N PHE A 137 -0.65 12.65 -6.19
CA PHE A 137 0.44 11.90 -5.56
C PHE A 137 0.63 12.22 -4.08
N ASN A 138 0.15 13.37 -3.59
CA ASN A 138 0.10 13.66 -2.16
C ASN A 138 -0.81 12.70 -1.38
N ASN A 139 -1.88 12.22 -2.03
CA ASN A 139 -2.89 11.34 -1.41
C ASN A 139 -2.62 9.86 -1.67
N THR A 140 -1.73 9.51 -2.60
CA THR A 140 -1.40 8.12 -2.96
C THR A 140 0.01 7.70 -2.56
N GLY A 141 0.86 8.65 -2.19
CA GLY A 141 2.27 8.43 -1.89
C GLY A 141 2.54 7.89 -0.49
N THR A 142 3.78 8.09 -0.03
CA THR A 142 4.26 7.54 1.25
C THR A 142 3.48 8.06 2.46
N GLY A 143 3.00 9.31 2.41
CA GLY A 143 2.14 9.89 3.44
C GLY A 143 0.80 9.15 3.60
N ALA A 144 0.31 8.51 2.54
CA ALA A 144 -0.94 7.76 2.56
C ALA A 144 -0.78 6.30 2.98
N MET A 145 0.45 5.79 3.19
CA MET A 145 0.68 4.38 3.54
C MET A 145 -0.01 3.99 4.84
N PHE A 146 0.03 4.86 5.86
CA PHE A 146 -0.60 4.57 7.14
C PHE A 146 -2.13 4.52 7.04
N ALA A 147 -2.73 5.49 6.33
CA ALA A 147 -4.16 5.46 6.02
C ALA A 147 -4.52 4.22 5.19
N GLY A 148 -3.70 3.88 4.20
CA GLY A 148 -3.83 2.68 3.36
C GLY A 148 -3.84 1.40 4.17
N VAL A 149 -2.95 1.26 5.15
CA VAL A 149 -2.93 0.12 6.08
C VAL A 149 -4.25 0.02 6.85
N ILE A 150 -4.68 1.10 7.47
CA ILE A 150 -5.87 1.10 8.33
C ILE A 150 -7.12 0.75 7.52
N VAL A 151 -7.31 1.45 6.40
CA VAL A 151 -8.46 1.24 5.52
C VAL A 151 -8.44 -0.16 4.93
N ALA A 152 -7.28 -0.67 4.50
CA ALA A 152 -7.17 -2.03 3.96
C ALA A 152 -7.53 -3.08 5.00
N ILE A 153 -7.02 -2.97 6.24
CA ILE A 153 -7.36 -3.92 7.30
C ILE A 153 -8.86 -3.91 7.56
N ILE A 154 -9.45 -2.73 7.78
CA ILE A 154 -10.88 -2.61 8.12
C ILE A 154 -11.76 -3.13 6.99
N ALA A 155 -11.48 -2.71 5.74
CA ALA A 155 -12.27 -3.10 4.59
C ALA A 155 -12.19 -4.60 4.30
N THR A 156 -10.98 -5.17 4.36
CA THR A 156 -10.78 -6.60 4.12
C THR A 156 -11.37 -7.45 5.24
N GLU A 157 -11.26 -7.05 6.51
CA GLU A 157 -11.85 -7.79 7.62
C GLU A 157 -13.38 -7.81 7.52
N LEU A 158 -13.99 -6.65 7.26
CA LEU A 158 -15.44 -6.52 7.07
C LEU A 158 -15.91 -7.35 5.86
N PHE A 159 -15.14 -7.38 4.78
CA PHE A 159 -15.46 -8.18 3.62
C PHE A 159 -15.42 -9.68 3.88
N ILE A 160 -14.43 -10.18 4.61
CA ILE A 160 -14.33 -11.59 4.97
C ILE A 160 -15.50 -11.98 5.88
N GLU A 161 -15.82 -11.14 6.87
CA GLU A 161 -16.97 -11.36 7.76
C GLU A 161 -18.29 -11.42 7.00
N LEU A 162 -18.55 -10.46 6.09
CA LEU A 162 -19.75 -10.46 5.27
C LEU A 162 -19.81 -11.63 4.29
N SER A 163 -18.66 -12.01 3.72
CA SER A 163 -18.57 -13.14 2.79
C SER A 163 -18.90 -14.47 3.45
N ASN A 164 -18.70 -14.62 4.76
CA ASN A 164 -19.09 -15.83 5.50
C ASN A 164 -20.60 -15.93 5.77
N VAL A 165 -21.36 -14.85 5.55
CA VAL A 165 -22.81 -14.84 5.75
C VAL A 165 -23.48 -15.45 4.52
N LYS A 166 -23.95 -16.71 4.64
CA LYS A 166 -24.64 -17.44 3.55
C LYS A 166 -25.84 -16.69 2.94
N ALA A 167 -26.49 -15.80 3.70
CA ALA A 167 -27.61 -14.99 3.21
C ALA A 167 -27.17 -13.84 2.28
N LEU A 168 -25.91 -13.41 2.36
CA LEU A 168 -25.32 -12.37 1.50
C LEU A 168 -24.60 -12.95 0.28
N GLN A 169 -24.35 -14.27 0.28
CA GLN A 169 -23.77 -14.97 -0.85
C GLN A 169 -24.82 -15.15 -1.95
N MET A 170 -24.61 -14.51 -3.10
CA MET A 170 -25.42 -14.79 -4.29
C MET A 170 -24.95 -16.11 -4.91
N ASN A 171 -25.71 -17.18 -4.68
CA ASN A 171 -25.50 -18.46 -5.37
C ASN A 171 -26.04 -18.36 -6.80
N LEU A 172 -25.15 -18.06 -7.71
CA LEU A 172 -25.34 -18.23 -9.14
C LEU A 172 -25.41 -19.76 -9.36
N GLY A 173 -26.58 -20.29 -9.75
CA GLY A 173 -26.88 -21.74 -9.76
C GLY A 173 -25.89 -22.64 -10.54
N GLU A 174 -26.02 -23.96 -10.41
CA GLU A 174 -25.00 -24.95 -10.84
C GLU A 174 -24.65 -24.98 -12.34
N ASN A 175 -25.36 -24.26 -13.20
CA ASN A 175 -25.16 -24.24 -14.65
C ASN A 175 -24.23 -23.11 -15.15
N ILE A 176 -23.57 -22.38 -14.25
CA ILE A 176 -22.81 -21.19 -14.60
C ILE A 176 -21.31 -21.49 -14.37
N PRO A 177 -20.41 -21.19 -15.34
CA PRO A 177 -19.00 -21.53 -15.22
C PRO A 177 -18.36 -21.00 -13.92
N PRO A 178 -17.38 -21.69 -13.32
CA PRO A 178 -16.78 -21.30 -12.03
C PRO A 178 -16.00 -19.96 -12.03
N ALA A 179 -15.98 -19.25 -13.16
CA ALA A 179 -15.39 -17.91 -13.30
C ALA A 179 -16.42 -16.77 -13.22
N VAL A 180 -17.72 -17.08 -13.21
CA VAL A 180 -18.85 -16.14 -13.11
C VAL A 180 -19.63 -16.40 -11.84
#